data_AF-A0A540X5I2-F1
#
_entry.id   AF-A0A540X5I2-F1
#
_cell.length_a   1.000
_cell.length_b   1.000
_cell.length_c   1.000
_cell.angle_alpha   90.00
_cell.angle_beta   90.00
_cell.angle_gamma   90.00
#
_symmetry.space_group_name_H-M   'P 1'
#
loop_
_entity.id
_entity.type
_entity.pdbx_description
1 polymer ?
#
loop_
_entity_poly.entity_id
_entity_poly.type
_entity_poly.pdbx_seq_one_letter_code
_entity_poly.pdbx_strand_id
1 'polypeptide(L)'
;MSAPPRSPSSSCARPPRWDSRRRVETDTAEAETNEVSTHMASPSVDKVNLAQKLTLFSEHWSPKVVGELNGQHVRLAKLMGPFTWHHHEHEDELFLVIHGRLRMELRERTVEVEPGEFIIIPRGVEHRPVAEEEVHVLLFEPATTLNTGNVREERTADTMEKL
;
A
#
# COMPACT_ATOMS: atom_id res chain seq x y z
N MET A 1 -35.39 12.88 -56.83
CA MET A 1 -36.84 13.13 -56.62
C MET A 1 -37.13 12.78 -55.16
N SER A 2 -37.53 13.63 -54.22
CA SER A 2 -37.88 15.06 -54.17
C SER A 2 -37.65 15.51 -52.72
N ALA A 3 -37.25 16.77 -52.52
CA ALA A 3 -37.44 17.51 -51.27
C ALA A 3 -38.71 18.41 -51.42
N PRO A 4 -38.97 19.37 -50.53
CA PRO A 4 -39.43 19.41 -49.12
C PRO A 4 -40.90 19.97 -49.08
N PRO A 5 -41.50 20.64 -48.03
CA PRO A 5 -41.09 21.92 -47.37
C PRO A 5 -41.41 22.05 -45.84
N ARG A 6 -40.63 22.78 -45.03
CA ARG A 6 -40.77 24.17 -44.49
C ARG A 6 -42.06 24.55 -43.71
N SER A 7 -41.86 24.83 -42.40
CA SER A 7 -42.26 25.98 -41.52
C SER A 7 -43.57 26.78 -41.78
N PRO A 8 -44.24 27.36 -40.75
CA PRO A 8 -43.83 28.70 -40.28
C PRO A 8 -44.07 29.05 -38.79
N SER A 9 -43.48 30.21 -38.45
CA SER A 9 -43.49 31.04 -37.24
C SER A 9 -44.84 31.48 -36.70
N SER A 10 -44.88 31.82 -35.40
CA SER A 10 -45.70 32.90 -34.81
C SER A 10 -45.35 33.02 -33.32
N SER A 11 -45.27 34.15 -32.61
CA SER A 11 -45.22 35.58 -32.93
C SER A 11 -44.70 36.28 -31.67
N CYS A 12 -44.07 37.43 -31.88
CA CYS A 12 -43.73 38.43 -30.88
C CYS A 12 -44.95 38.84 -30.02
N ALA A 13 -44.76 38.97 -28.70
CA ALA A 13 -45.58 39.86 -27.87
C ALA A 13 -44.75 40.38 -26.69
N ARG A 14 -44.64 41.71 -26.62
CA ARG A 14 -44.10 42.51 -25.50
C ARG A 14 -44.85 43.86 -25.54
N PRO A 15 -45.01 44.61 -24.45
CA PRO A 15 -45.34 44.31 -23.05
C PRO A 15 -46.62 45.07 -22.62
N PRO A 16 -46.87 45.26 -21.32
CA PRO A 16 -47.20 46.61 -20.86
C PRO A 16 -46.15 47.14 -19.89
N ARG A 17 -45.72 48.38 -20.16
CA ARG A 17 -45.07 49.28 -19.20
C ARG A 17 -46.08 49.61 -18.10
N TRP A 18 -45.70 49.41 -16.84
CA TRP A 18 -46.25 50.19 -15.73
C TRP A 18 -45.09 50.85 -14.99
N ASP A 19 -45.28 52.14 -14.71
CA ASP A 19 -44.28 53.09 -14.26
C ASP A 19 -44.17 53.13 -12.72
N SER A 20 -42.95 53.42 -12.27
CA SER A 20 -42.47 53.98 -11.01
C SER A 20 -43.35 53.91 -9.75
N ARG A 21 -42.80 53.27 -8.70
CA ARG A 21 -42.44 53.93 -7.42
C ARG A 21 -41.74 52.95 -6.44
N ARG A 22 -40.45 53.25 -6.19
CA ARG A 22 -39.75 53.34 -4.89
C ARG A 22 -39.66 52.10 -3.97
N ARG A 23 -38.47 51.47 -4.01
CA ARG A 23 -37.54 51.12 -2.91
C ARG A 23 -38.10 50.39 -1.68
N VAL A 24 -37.63 49.16 -1.44
CA VAL A 24 -36.88 48.76 -0.23
C VAL A 24 -35.85 47.70 -0.63
N GLU A 25 -34.57 48.03 -0.43
CA GLU A 25 -33.46 47.07 -0.40
C GLU A 25 -33.61 46.20 0.85
N THR A 26 -33.74 44.90 0.69
CA THR A 26 -33.43 43.93 1.75
C THR A 26 -32.33 43.03 1.22
N ASP A 27 -31.12 43.37 1.66
CA ASP A 27 -29.90 42.61 1.52
C ASP A 27 -30.05 41.32 2.34
N THR A 28 -30.60 40.27 1.72
CA THR A 28 -30.53 38.91 2.27
C THR A 28 -29.37 38.22 1.56
N ALA A 29 -28.22 38.24 2.23
CA ALA A 29 -27.08 37.42 1.90
C ALA A 29 -27.54 35.96 1.78
N GLU A 30 -27.54 35.45 0.56
CA GLU A 30 -27.64 34.02 0.30
C GLU A 30 -26.34 33.41 0.85
N ALA A 31 -26.45 32.73 1.99
CA ALA A 31 -25.38 31.88 2.48
C ALA A 31 -25.22 30.74 1.47
N GLU A 32 -24.25 30.90 0.56
CA GLU A 32 -23.71 29.82 -0.24
C GLU A 32 -23.26 28.73 0.74
N THR A 33 -24.07 27.68 0.83
CA THR A 33 -23.68 26.45 1.49
C THR A 33 -22.62 25.83 0.59
N ASN A 34 -21.35 26.10 0.92
CA ASN A 34 -20.22 25.35 0.42
C ASN A 34 -20.40 23.91 0.94
N GLU A 35 -21.13 23.09 0.19
CA GLU A 35 -21.09 21.64 0.35
C GLU A 35 -19.67 21.20 0.03
N VAL A 36 -18.86 21.06 1.09
CA VAL A 36 -17.57 20.37 1.01
C VAL A 36 -17.91 18.92 0.66
N SER A 37 -17.94 18.65 -0.64
CA SER A 37 -18.08 17.31 -1.19
C SER A 37 -16.84 16.53 -0.78
N THR A 38 -16.93 15.94 0.40
CA THR A 38 -15.94 14.98 0.89
C THR A 38 -16.20 13.72 0.09
N HIS A 39 -15.67 13.67 -1.14
CA HIS A 39 -15.55 12.41 -1.86
C HIS A 39 -14.61 11.53 -1.03
N MET A 40 -15.19 10.74 -0.13
CA MET A 40 -14.51 9.60 0.45
C MET A 40 -14.08 8.75 -0.74
N ALA A 41 -12.77 8.70 -1.00
CA ALA A 41 -12.22 7.89 -2.08
C ALA A 41 -12.73 6.46 -1.89
N SER A 42 -13.46 5.94 -2.89
CA SER A 42 -13.87 4.54 -2.89
C SER A 42 -12.63 3.66 -2.71
N PRO A 43 -12.71 2.59 -1.90
CA PRO A 43 -11.57 1.69 -1.74
C PRO A 43 -11.15 1.14 -3.11
N SER A 44 -9.90 1.40 -3.51
CA SER A 44 -9.33 0.86 -4.74
C SER A 44 -8.89 -0.59 -4.51
N VAL A 45 -9.19 -1.45 -5.48
CA VAL A 45 -8.75 -2.85 -5.47
C VAL A 45 -7.62 -2.99 -6.47
N ASP A 46 -6.39 -2.90 -5.96
CA ASP A 46 -5.17 -2.97 -6.76
C ASP A 46 -4.42 -4.28 -6.51
N LYS A 47 -3.78 -4.80 -7.56
CA LYS A 47 -2.91 -5.98 -7.46
C LYS A 47 -1.47 -5.58 -7.22
N VAL A 48 -0.71 -6.44 -6.53
CA VAL A 48 0.74 -6.28 -6.33
C VAL A 48 1.48 -7.28 -7.21
N ASN A 49 2.41 -6.79 -8.03
CA ASN A 49 3.33 -7.65 -8.79
C ASN A 49 4.68 -7.72 -8.06
N LEU A 50 4.96 -8.87 -7.43
CA LEU A 50 6.17 -9.05 -6.62
C LEU A 50 7.44 -8.92 -7.46
N ALA A 51 7.46 -9.49 -8.68
CA ALA A 51 8.61 -9.42 -9.56
C ALA A 51 8.95 -7.97 -9.92
N GLN A 52 7.94 -7.15 -10.23
CA GLN A 52 8.13 -5.72 -10.49
C GLN A 52 8.63 -4.98 -9.24
N LYS A 53 8.06 -5.24 -8.06
CA LYS A 53 8.48 -4.56 -6.82
C LYS A 53 9.93 -4.90 -6.45
N LEU A 54 10.37 -6.14 -6.68
CA LEU A 54 11.76 -6.57 -6.48
C LEU A 54 12.77 -5.88 -7.40
N THR A 55 12.34 -5.29 -8.53
CA THR A 55 13.24 -4.51 -9.38
C THR A 55 13.43 -3.06 -8.90
N LEU A 56 12.63 -2.59 -7.93
CA LEU A 56 12.65 -1.20 -7.49
C LEU A 56 13.74 -0.88 -6.46
N PHE A 57 14.40 -1.91 -5.91
CA PHE A 57 15.42 -1.76 -4.87
C PHE A 57 16.52 -2.81 -5.05
N SER A 58 17.71 -2.55 -4.52
CA SER A 58 18.87 -3.46 -4.61
C SER A 58 19.56 -3.68 -3.26
N GLU A 59 19.13 -2.98 -2.22
CA GLU A 59 19.66 -3.07 -0.87
C GLU A 59 19.33 -4.43 -0.24
N HIS A 60 20.34 -5.02 0.41
CA HIS A 60 20.14 -6.24 1.20
C HIS A 60 19.70 -5.91 2.63
N TRP A 61 18.92 -6.80 3.23
CA TRP A 61 18.44 -6.70 4.61
C TRP A 61 17.62 -5.43 4.90
N SER A 62 17.01 -4.84 3.86
CA SER A 62 16.11 -3.69 3.95
C SER A 62 14.71 -4.09 3.47
N PRO A 63 13.86 -4.66 4.34
CA PRO A 63 12.50 -5.04 3.96
C PRO A 63 11.67 -3.83 3.53
N LYS A 64 10.90 -3.99 2.46
CA LYS A 64 9.99 -2.98 1.91
C LYS A 64 8.56 -3.44 2.02
N VAL A 65 7.66 -2.63 2.56
CA VAL A 65 6.24 -2.98 2.71
C VAL A 65 5.56 -2.84 1.34
N VAL A 66 4.93 -3.91 0.86
CA VAL A 66 4.21 -3.96 -0.42
C VAL A 66 2.71 -4.23 -0.26
N GLY A 67 2.26 -4.50 0.96
CA GLY A 67 0.86 -4.71 1.29
C GLY A 67 0.62 -4.72 2.80
N GLU A 68 -0.61 -4.45 3.20
CA GLU A 68 -1.04 -4.42 4.59
C GLU A 68 -2.45 -5.00 4.69
N LEU A 69 -2.68 -5.89 5.66
CA LEU A 69 -3.99 -6.45 5.95
C LEU A 69 -4.08 -6.92 7.39
N ASN A 70 -5.19 -6.63 8.06
CA ASN A 70 -5.50 -7.10 9.43
C ASN A 70 -4.42 -6.79 10.51
N GLY A 71 -3.55 -5.80 10.27
CA GLY A 71 -2.42 -5.50 11.16
C GLY A 71 -1.11 -6.25 10.82
N GLN A 72 -1.07 -6.93 9.66
CA GLN A 72 0.10 -7.62 9.13
C GLN A 72 0.65 -6.83 7.95
N HIS A 73 1.98 -6.86 7.81
CA HIS A 73 2.67 -6.39 6.63
C HIS A 73 3.03 -7.58 5.73
N VAL A 74 2.84 -7.38 4.43
CA VAL A 74 3.49 -8.16 3.38
C VAL A 74 4.72 -7.36 2.97
N ARG A 75 5.92 -7.90 3.19
CA ARG A 75 7.19 -7.22 2.87
C ARG A 75 7.99 -8.01 1.86
N LEU A 76 8.85 -7.33 1.11
CA LEU A 76 9.84 -7.95 0.23
C LEU A 76 11.25 -7.55 0.69
N ALA A 77 12.17 -8.50 0.68
CA ALA A 77 13.57 -8.26 1.03
C ALA A 77 14.51 -9.06 0.11
N LYS A 78 15.69 -8.51 -0.12
CA LYS A 78 16.83 -9.22 -0.70
C LYS A 78 17.82 -9.55 0.42
N LEU A 79 18.28 -10.78 0.48
CA LEU A 79 19.17 -11.29 1.52
C LEU A 79 20.49 -11.71 0.89
N MET A 80 21.59 -11.44 1.58
CA MET A 80 22.94 -11.86 1.16
C MET A 80 23.84 -11.99 2.39
N GLY A 81 24.57 -13.09 2.48
CA GLY A 81 25.39 -13.46 3.63
C GLY A 81 24.56 -13.92 4.84
N PRO A 82 25.22 -14.10 6.00
CA PRO A 82 24.53 -14.40 7.24
C PRO A 82 23.91 -13.14 7.87
N PHE A 83 22.73 -13.31 8.47
CA PHE A 83 22.17 -12.34 9.40
C PHE A 83 22.66 -12.59 10.84
N THR A 84 22.20 -11.78 11.78
CA THR A 84 22.46 -12.01 13.21
C THR A 84 21.53 -13.07 13.78
N TRP A 85 21.97 -13.76 14.84
CA TRP A 85 21.08 -14.62 15.62
C TRP A 85 20.09 -13.74 16.38
N HIS A 86 18.80 -13.99 16.24
CA HIS A 86 17.74 -13.20 16.87
C HIS A 86 16.48 -14.05 17.10
N HIS A 87 15.55 -13.48 17.85
CA HIS A 87 14.18 -13.98 17.97
C HIS A 87 13.22 -12.81 18.14
N HIS A 88 11.94 -13.09 17.92
CA HIS A 88 10.84 -12.17 18.17
C HIS A 88 10.08 -12.64 19.41
N GLU A 89 9.89 -11.78 20.39
CA GLU A 89 9.23 -12.15 21.66
C GLU A 89 7.73 -12.44 21.46
N HIS A 90 7.08 -11.71 20.54
CA HIS A 90 5.62 -11.67 20.46
C HIS A 90 5.04 -12.10 19.12
N GLU A 91 5.90 -12.29 18.12
CA GLU A 91 5.52 -12.28 16.72
C GLU A 91 6.05 -13.54 16.05
N ASP A 92 5.18 -14.23 15.31
CA ASP A 92 5.62 -15.25 14.37
C ASP A 92 6.02 -14.54 13.07
N GLU A 93 7.04 -15.07 12.38
CA GLU A 93 7.51 -14.53 11.10
C GLU A 93 7.53 -15.62 10.04
N LEU A 94 6.97 -15.32 8.87
CA LEU A 94 7.02 -16.22 7.71
C LEU A 94 8.03 -15.71 6.69
N PHE A 95 8.88 -16.61 6.20
CA PHE A 95 9.76 -16.41 5.05
C PHE A 95 9.28 -17.28 3.90
N LEU A 96 8.80 -16.68 2.81
CA LEU A 96 8.55 -17.35 1.53
C LEU A 96 9.68 -17.04 0.56
N VAL A 97 10.39 -18.05 0.09
CA VAL A 97 11.49 -17.87 -0.86
C VAL A 97 10.91 -17.72 -2.27
N ILE A 98 11.22 -16.60 -2.93
CA ILE A 98 10.82 -16.31 -4.31
C ILE A 98 11.94 -16.67 -5.28
N HIS A 99 13.20 -16.39 -4.91
CA HIS A 99 14.39 -16.65 -5.71
C HIS A 99 15.57 -17.01 -4.81
N GLY A 100 16.46 -17.88 -5.29
CA GLY A 100 17.62 -18.36 -4.54
C GLY A 100 17.26 -19.44 -3.53
N ARG A 101 18.20 -19.78 -2.63
CA ARG A 101 18.00 -20.76 -1.56
C ARG A 101 18.34 -20.13 -0.23
N LEU A 102 17.40 -20.19 0.72
CA LEU A 102 17.59 -19.69 2.06
C LEU A 102 17.96 -20.84 2.99
N ARG A 103 19.07 -20.69 3.71
CA ARG A 103 19.45 -21.60 4.79
C ARG A 103 19.04 -20.99 6.12
N MET A 104 18.04 -21.57 6.76
CA MET A 104 17.59 -21.17 8.09
C MET A 104 18.32 -21.97 9.15
N GLU A 105 19.21 -21.33 9.89
CA GLU A 105 19.84 -21.96 11.05
C GLU A 105 18.97 -21.79 12.28
N LEU A 106 18.68 -22.90 12.95
CA LEU A 106 18.07 -22.97 14.27
C LEU A 106 19.11 -23.55 15.23
N ARG A 107 18.89 -23.42 16.55
CA ARG A 107 19.86 -23.93 17.53
C ARG A 107 20.14 -25.42 17.43
N GLU A 108 19.15 -26.21 17.05
CA GLU A 108 19.24 -27.68 17.02
C GLU A 108 19.48 -28.26 15.62
N ARG A 109 19.14 -27.49 14.57
CA ARG A 109 19.18 -27.97 13.18
C ARG A 109 19.23 -26.82 12.19
N THR A 110 19.51 -27.17 10.94
CA THR A 110 19.42 -26.26 9.81
C THR A 110 18.32 -26.74 8.87
N VAL A 111 17.59 -25.81 8.26
CA VAL A 111 16.55 -26.08 7.26
C VAL A 111 16.87 -25.29 6.00
N GLU A 112 16.98 -25.98 4.87
CA GLU A 112 17.01 -25.33 3.55
C GLU A 112 15.58 -25.02 3.11
N VAL A 113 15.38 -23.83 2.53
CA VAL A 113 14.10 -23.38 1.99
C VAL A 113 14.34 -22.96 0.55
N GLU A 114 13.70 -23.67 -0.38
CA GLU A 114 13.86 -23.51 -1.83
C GLU A 114 12.77 -22.57 -2.42
N PRO A 115 12.92 -22.10 -3.67
CA PRO A 115 11.91 -21.25 -4.31
C PRO A 115 10.52 -21.89 -4.32
N GLY A 116 9.51 -21.12 -3.86
CA GLY A 116 8.13 -21.57 -3.71
C GLY A 116 7.82 -22.24 -2.37
N GLU A 117 8.82 -22.46 -1.53
CA GLU A 117 8.66 -22.97 -0.17
C GLU A 117 8.64 -21.84 0.86
N PHE A 118 7.95 -22.07 1.98
CA PHE A 118 7.98 -21.15 3.11
C PHE A 118 8.32 -21.87 4.41
N ILE A 119 8.92 -21.11 5.32
CA ILE A 119 9.11 -21.49 6.71
C ILE A 119 8.45 -20.44 7.61
N ILE A 120 7.80 -20.91 8.67
CA ILE A 120 7.31 -20.05 9.75
C ILE A 120 8.23 -20.24 10.94
N ILE A 121 8.74 -19.14 11.46
CA ILE A 121 9.51 -19.11 12.69
C ILE A 121 8.55 -18.66 13.81
N PRO A 122 8.19 -19.56 14.74
CA PRO A 122 7.36 -19.18 15.87
C PRO A 122 8.06 -18.18 16.78
N ARG A 123 7.30 -17.30 17.42
CA ARG A 123 7.79 -16.41 18.47
C ARG A 123 8.62 -17.15 19.53
N GLY A 124 9.69 -16.51 19.98
CA GLY A 124 10.65 -17.04 20.94
C GLY A 124 11.64 -18.06 20.36
N VAL A 125 11.49 -18.49 19.10
CA VAL A 125 12.45 -19.38 18.46
C VAL A 125 13.64 -18.58 17.94
N GLU A 126 14.81 -18.86 18.50
CA GLU A 126 16.06 -18.25 18.07
C GLU A 126 16.54 -18.85 16.74
N HIS A 127 16.83 -17.96 15.79
CA HIS A 127 17.13 -18.34 14.42
C HIS A 127 18.13 -17.38 13.77
N ARG A 128 18.73 -17.83 12.68
CA ARG A 128 19.63 -17.03 11.83
C ARG A 128 19.40 -17.36 10.35
N PRO A 129 18.78 -16.45 9.58
CA PRO A 129 18.73 -16.55 8.13
C PRO A 129 20.13 -16.42 7.53
N VAL A 130 20.50 -17.32 6.62
CA VAL A 130 21.76 -17.29 5.87
C VAL A 130 21.50 -17.46 4.38
N ALA A 131 21.94 -16.48 3.59
CA ALA A 131 21.82 -16.44 2.15
C ALA A 131 23.22 -16.53 1.52
N GLU A 132 23.66 -17.72 1.13
CA GLU A 132 25.00 -17.91 0.53
C GLU A 132 25.13 -17.25 -0.85
N GLU A 133 24.01 -17.17 -1.56
CA GLU A 133 23.81 -16.37 -2.77
C GLU A 133 22.64 -15.40 -2.54
N GLU A 134 22.35 -14.52 -3.51
CA GLU A 134 21.24 -13.56 -3.34
C GLU A 134 19.89 -14.30 -3.28
N VAL A 135 19.17 -14.12 -2.18
CA VAL A 135 17.83 -14.67 -1.97
C VAL A 135 16.82 -13.55 -1.98
N HIS A 136 15.72 -13.71 -2.70
CA HIS A 136 14.57 -12.81 -2.60
C HIS A 136 13.49 -13.50 -1.78
N VAL A 137 13.00 -12.83 -0.75
CA VAL A 137 11.97 -13.36 0.14
C VAL A 137 10.79 -12.42 0.22
N LEU A 138 9.62 -13.01 0.42
CA LEU A 138 8.47 -12.34 0.99
C LEU A 138 8.42 -12.65 2.47
N LEU A 139 8.30 -11.59 3.27
CA LEU A 139 8.05 -11.68 4.70
C LEU A 139 6.57 -11.41 4.98
N PHE A 140 6.01 -12.18 5.90
CA PHE A 140 4.66 -11.94 6.39
C PHE A 140 4.64 -12.00 7.92
N GLU A 141 4.35 -10.85 8.52
CA GLU A 141 4.56 -10.59 9.95
C GLU A 141 3.68 -9.43 10.43
N PRO A 142 3.45 -9.29 11.74
CA PRO A 142 2.81 -8.10 12.32
C PRO A 142 3.44 -6.78 11.86
N ALA A 143 2.63 -5.73 11.76
CA ALA A 143 3.08 -4.40 11.35
C ALA A 143 4.13 -3.81 12.32
N THR A 144 4.10 -4.25 13.58
CA THR A 144 5.02 -3.86 14.66
C THR A 144 6.38 -4.53 14.58
N THR A 145 6.54 -5.54 13.72
CA THR A 145 7.74 -6.36 13.71
C THR A 145 8.95 -5.58 13.22
N LEU A 146 9.98 -5.56 14.08
CA LEU A 146 11.32 -5.06 13.78
C LEU A 146 12.15 -6.19 13.16
N ASN A 147 12.75 -5.94 12.00
CA ASN A 147 13.56 -6.93 11.25
C ASN A 147 14.72 -7.55 12.06
N THR A 148 15.16 -6.89 13.14
CA THR A 148 16.26 -7.38 14.00
C THR A 148 15.75 -8.08 15.26
N GLY A 149 14.43 -8.26 15.42
CA GLY A 149 13.80 -8.86 16.60
C GLY A 149 14.21 -8.17 17.89
N ASN A 150 14.91 -8.89 18.76
CA ASN A 150 15.42 -8.42 20.06
C ASN A 150 16.78 -7.69 20.00
N VAL A 151 17.42 -7.61 18.82
CA VAL A 151 18.72 -6.96 18.63
C VAL A 151 18.53 -5.54 18.09
N ARG A 152 19.32 -4.57 18.56
CA ARG A 152 19.38 -3.22 17.98
C ARG A 152 20.79 -2.97 17.42
N GLU A 153 20.91 -2.97 16.10
CA GLU A 153 22.15 -2.70 15.36
C GLU A 153 21.91 -1.67 14.24
N GLU A 154 22.95 -1.30 13.46
CA GLU A 154 22.86 -0.37 12.32
C GLU A 154 21.80 -0.75 11.27
N ARG A 155 21.38 -2.02 11.25
CA ARG A 155 20.37 -2.57 10.32
C ARG A 155 18.94 -2.49 10.87
N THR A 156 18.72 -1.87 12.03
CA THR A 156 17.39 -1.62 12.60
C THR A 156 16.73 -0.48 11.84
N ALA A 157 15.66 -0.76 11.10
CA ALA A 157 14.87 0.27 10.43
C ALA A 157 13.72 0.74 11.34
N ASP A 158 13.87 1.93 11.93
CA ASP A 158 12.83 2.54 12.79
C ASP A 158 11.66 3.14 11.96
N THR A 159 11.82 3.27 10.64
CA THR A 159 10.78 3.73 9.72
C THR A 159 10.80 2.88 8.46
N MET A 160 9.69 2.20 8.18
CA MET A 160 9.57 1.26 7.06
C MET A 160 9.17 2.00 5.78
N GLU A 161 9.87 1.72 4.69
CA GLU A 161 9.56 2.27 3.36
C GLU A 161 8.44 1.45 2.70
N LYS A 162 7.39 2.15 2.24
CA LYS A 162 6.26 1.57 1.50
C LYS A 162 6.53 1.72 0.00
N LEU A 163 6.40 0.64 -0.77
CA LEU A 163 6.60 0.61 -2.23
C LEU A 163 5.30 0.45 -3.00
#